data_AF-A0A3M2U398-F1
#
_entry.id   AF-A0A3M2U398-F1
#
_cell.length_a   1.000
_cell.length_b   1.000
_cell.length_c   1.000
_cell.angle_alpha   90.00
_cell.angle_beta   90.00
_cell.angle_gamma   90.00
#
_symmetry.space_group_name_H-M   'P 1'
#
loop_
_entity.id
_entity.type
_entity.pdbx_description
1 polymer ?
#
loop_
_entity_poly.entity_id
_entity_poly.type
_entity_poly.pdbx_seq_one_letter_code
_entity_poly.pdbx_strand_id
1 'polypeptide(L)'
;SKSPVALLEFGACGFAVICSNLLSIPEGLPVTRVENSTDAWISAIEQHIDQMDECTRKGEALKQAVMDNWMLTADHLQGWRTAWLKG
;
A
#
# COMPACT_ATOMS: atom_id res chain seq x y z
N SER A 1 -14.51 -9.39 2.32
CA SER A 1 -13.61 -8.28 1.96
C SER A 1 -12.28 -8.51 2.67
N LYS A 2 -11.16 -8.57 1.94
CA LYS A 2 -9.84 -8.52 2.59
C LYS A 2 -9.57 -7.07 2.95
N SER A 3 -9.34 -6.80 4.24
CA SER A 3 -8.99 -5.48 4.75
C SER A 3 -7.58 -5.07 4.27
N PRO A 4 -7.30 -3.78 4.03
CA PRO A 4 -5.96 -3.31 3.66
C PRO A 4 -4.95 -3.34 4.82
N VAL A 5 -5.32 -3.79 6.02
CA VAL A 5 -4.44 -3.77 7.22
C VAL A 5 -3.08 -4.42 6.95
N ALA A 6 -3.04 -5.64 6.39
CA ALA A 6 -1.78 -6.30 6.09
C ALA A 6 -0.90 -5.50 5.11
N LEU A 7 -1.52 -4.80 4.15
CA LEU A 7 -0.80 -3.94 3.22
C LEU A 7 -0.19 -2.72 3.95
N LEU A 8 -0.91 -2.14 4.91
CA LEU A 8 -0.41 -1.03 5.71
C LEU A 8 0.73 -1.48 6.64
N GLU A 9 0.62 -2.66 7.24
CA GLU A 9 1.68 -3.26 8.07
C GLU A 9 2.96 -3.50 7.25
N PHE A 10 2.84 -4.13 6.07
CA PHE A 10 3.99 -4.32 5.19
C PHE A 10 4.56 -3.00 4.68
N GLY A 11 3.69 -2.04 4.35
CA GLY A 11 4.08 -0.70 3.93
C GLY A 11 4.86 0.05 5.02
N ALA A 12 4.39 0.04 6.26
CA ALA A 12 5.08 0.66 7.39
C ALA A 12 6.50 0.08 7.61
N CYS A 13 6.68 -1.21 7.32
CA CYS A 13 7.98 -1.88 7.35
C CYS A 13 8.87 -1.58 6.13
N GLY A 14 8.35 -0.91 5.10
CA GLY A 14 9.10 -0.58 3.88
C GLY A 14 9.19 -1.71 2.86
N PHE A 15 8.27 -2.68 2.89
CA PHE A 15 8.21 -3.71 1.85
C PHE A 15 7.50 -3.20 0.61
N ALA A 16 8.04 -3.48 -0.57
CA ALA A 16 7.31 -3.30 -1.82
C ALA A 16 6.18 -4.34 -1.90
N VAL A 17 4.94 -3.89 -2.10
CA VAL A 17 3.75 -4.76 -2.12
C VAL A 17 3.23 -4.93 -3.54
N ILE A 18 2.98 -6.18 -3.93
CA ILE A 18 2.22 -6.56 -5.13
C ILE A 18 0.82 -7.00 -4.67
N CYS A 19 -0.23 -6.49 -5.30
CA CYS A 19 -1.61 -6.87 -5.00
C CYS A 19 -2.46 -7.03 -6.26
N SER A 20 -3.56 -7.78 -6.16
CA SER A 20 -4.52 -7.85 -7.25
C SER A 20 -5.24 -6.51 -7.43
N ASN A 21 -5.54 -6.15 -8.69
CA ASN A 21 -6.39 -5.04 -9.08
C ASN A 21 -7.84 -5.13 -8.55
N LEU A 22 -8.28 -6.30 -8.09
CA LEU A 22 -9.60 -6.52 -7.48
C LEU A 22 -9.67 -6.02 -6.03
N LEU A 23 -8.53 -5.74 -5.38
CA LEU A 23 -8.50 -5.32 -3.99
C LEU A 23 -8.89 -3.84 -3.87
N SER A 24 -10.00 -3.56 -3.20
CA SER A 24 -10.44 -2.20 -2.88
C SER A 24 -9.59 -1.61 -1.75
N ILE A 25 -8.41 -1.14 -2.10
CA ILE A 25 -7.53 -0.38 -1.21
C ILE A 25 -7.66 1.11 -1.50
N PRO A 26 -7.34 1.96 -0.51
CA PRO A 26 -7.33 3.39 -0.74
C PRO A 26 -6.44 3.80 -1.92
N GLU A 27 -6.90 4.82 -2.64
CA GLU A 27 -6.10 5.47 -3.67
C GLU A 27 -4.90 6.19 -3.04
N GLY A 28 -3.82 6.34 -3.80
CA GLY A 28 -2.60 7.02 -3.35
C GLY A 28 -1.56 6.13 -2.68
N LEU A 29 -1.85 4.87 -2.34
CA LEU A 29 -0.83 3.92 -1.88
C LEU A 29 -0.02 3.39 -3.09
N PRO A 30 1.32 3.60 -3.12
CA PRO A 30 2.17 3.17 -4.21
C PRO A 30 2.44 1.66 -4.11
N VAL A 31 1.56 0.87 -4.70
CA VAL A 31 1.69 -0.58 -4.80
C VAL A 31 1.63 -1.05 -6.25
N THR A 32 2.26 -2.19 -6.53
CA THR A 32 2.20 -2.82 -7.85
C THR A 32 0.89 -3.59 -7.96
N ARG A 33 -0.04 -3.11 -8.80
CA ARG A 33 -1.32 -3.78 -9.04
C ARG A 33 -1.21 -4.69 -10.24
N VAL A 34 -1.67 -5.94 -10.10
CA VAL A 34 -1.67 -6.94 -11.18
C VAL A 34 -3.05 -7.51 -11.42
N GLU A 35 -3.30 -7.96 -12.65
CA GLU A 35 -4.47 -8.79 -12.97
C GLU A 35 -4.47 -10.06 -12.12
N ASN A 36 -5.65 -10.60 -11.83
CA ASN A 36 -5.78 -11.85 -11.08
C ASN A 36 -5.47 -13.09 -11.94
N SER A 37 -4.26 -13.14 -12.51
CA SER A 37 -3.75 -14.24 -13.34
C SER A 37 -2.34 -14.63 -12.90
N THR A 38 -2.02 -15.92 -12.99
CA THR A 38 -0.73 -16.46 -12.56
C THR A 38 0.45 -15.77 -13.24
N ASP A 39 0.37 -15.55 -14.56
CA ASP A 39 1.46 -14.96 -15.33
C ASP A 39 1.74 -13.51 -14.92
N ALA A 40 0.70 -12.73 -14.62
CA ALA A 40 0.87 -11.36 -14.15
C ALA A 40 1.55 -11.30 -12.77
N TRP A 41 1.23 -12.25 -11.89
CA TRP A 41 1.89 -12.37 -10.58
C TRP A 41 3.35 -12.78 -10.71
N ILE A 42 3.65 -13.81 -11.52
CA ILE A 42 5.03 -14.27 -11.75
C ILE A 42 5.86 -13.12 -12.33
N SER A 43 5.38 -12.47 -13.38
CA SER A 43 6.11 -11.38 -14.02
C SER A 43 6.39 -10.22 -13.08
N ALA A 44 5.43 -9.83 -12.23
CA ALA A 44 5.65 -8.77 -11.26
C ALA A 44 6.67 -9.16 -10.18
N ILE A 45 6.67 -10.41 -9.72
CA ILE A 45 7.65 -10.92 -8.75
C ILE A 45 9.05 -10.93 -9.37
N GLU A 46 9.20 -11.47 -10.58
CA GLU A 46 10.47 -11.49 -11.31
C GLU A 46 11.03 -10.07 -11.51
N GLN A 47 10.20 -9.12 -11.95
CA GLN A 47 10.61 -7.72 -12.09
C GLN A 47 11.13 -7.11 -10.78
N HIS A 48 10.51 -7.42 -9.64
CA HIS A 48 10.96 -6.90 -8.34
C HIS A 48 12.26 -7.55 -7.87
N ILE A 49 12.52 -8.80 -8.25
CA ILE A 49 13.78 -9.50 -7.96
C ILE A 49 14.91 -8.96 -8.87
N ASP A 50 14.63 -8.80 -10.17
CA ASP A 50 15.61 -8.38 -11.16
C ASP A 50 16.01 -6.90 -11.00
N GLN A 51 15.10 -6.06 -10.49
CA GLN A 51 15.31 -4.61 -10.32
C GLN A 51 15.28 -4.24 -8.84
N MET A 52 16.23 -4.78 -8.08
CA MET A 52 16.22 -4.70 -6.62
C MET A 52 16.26 -3.25 -6.08
N ASP A 53 16.99 -2.34 -6.72
CA ASP A 53 17.03 -0.92 -6.35
C ASP A 53 15.65 -0.25 -6.51
N GLU A 54 14.94 -0.58 -7.58
CA GLU A 54 13.59 -0.08 -7.83
C GLU A 54 12.59 -0.70 -6.85
N CYS A 55 12.78 -1.98 -6.49
CA CYS A 55 12.02 -2.64 -5.42
C CYS A 55 12.21 -1.91 -4.08
N THR A 56 13.45 -1.59 -3.70
CA THR A 56 13.74 -0.79 -2.50
C THR A 56 13.07 0.59 -2.56
N ARG A 57 13.14 1.28 -3.71
CA ARG A 57 12.51 2.59 -3.88
C ARG A 57 10.99 2.52 -3.75
N LYS A 58 10.36 1.48 -4.29
CA LYS A 58 8.91 1.23 -4.14
C LYS A 58 8.52 0.98 -2.69
N GLY A 59 9.32 0.19 -1.96
CA GLY A 59 9.11 -0.06 -0.54
C GLY A 59 9.21 1.21 0.30
N GLU A 60 10.23 2.04 0.08
CA GLU A 60 10.39 3.32 0.78
C GLU A 60 9.26 4.29 0.43
N ALA A 61 8.85 4.37 -0.84
CA ALA A 61 7.71 5.20 -1.23
C ALA A 61 6.41 4.76 -0.53
N LEU A 62 6.18 3.46 -0.40
CA LEU A 62 5.02 2.94 0.32
C LEU A 62 5.09 3.26 1.81
N LYS A 63 6.27 3.12 2.42
CA LYS A 63 6.49 3.51 3.82
C LYS A 63 6.17 4.97 4.07
N GLN A 64 6.72 5.87 3.26
CA GLN A 64 6.45 7.30 3.37
C GLN A 64 4.94 7.57 3.25
N ALA A 65 4.27 7.02 2.22
CA ALA A 65 2.83 7.20 2.05
C ALA A 65 2.02 6.72 3.26
N VAL A 66 2.37 5.56 3.85
CA VAL A 66 1.71 5.02 5.05
C VAL A 66 1.94 5.93 6.26
N MET A 67 3.18 6.34 6.50
CA MET A 67 3.55 7.19 7.63
C MET A 67 2.87 8.56 7.57
N ASP A 68 2.79 9.13 6.37
CA ASP A 68 2.28 10.48 6.14
C ASP A 68 0.76 10.58 6.19
N ASN A 69 0.03 9.53 5.79
CA ASN A 69 -1.42 9.63 5.54
C ASN A 69 -2.28 8.54 6.20
N TRP A 70 -1.68 7.46 6.68
CA TRP A 70 -2.41 6.26 7.12
C TRP A 70 -2.15 5.88 8.58
N MET A 71 -1.32 6.64 9.28
CA MET A 71 -1.10 6.49 10.72
C MET A 71 -2.20 7.18 11.52
N LEU A 72 -2.63 6.56 12.62
CA LEU A 72 -3.55 7.15 13.61
C LEU A 72 -2.81 8.20 14.48
N THR A 73 -2.31 9.26 13.86
CA THR A 73 -1.71 10.41 14.55
C THR A 73 -2.80 11.35 15.07
N ALA A 74 -2.46 12.25 16.00
CA ALA A 74 -3.41 13.20 16.56
C ALA A 74 -4.12 14.03 15.48
N ASP A 75 -3.39 14.46 14.44
CA ASP A 75 -3.94 15.26 13.34
C ASP A 75 -4.90 14.44 12.46
N HIS A 76 -4.54 13.21 12.11
CA HIS A 76 -5.46 12.32 11.40
C HIS A 76 -6.69 12.00 12.25
N LEU A 77 -6.54 11.76 13.56
CA LEU A 77 -7.68 11.54 14.45
C LEU A 77 -8.65 12.74 14.46
N GLN A 78 -8.16 13.98 14.36
CA GLN A 78 -9.04 15.15 14.20
C GLN A 78 -9.75 15.17 12.85
N GLY A 79 -9.07 14.77 11.77
CA GLY A 79 -9.68 14.59 10.45
C GLY A 79 -10.80 13.55 10.47
N TRP A 80 -10.52 12.36 11.00
CA TRP A 80 -11.48 11.27 11.17
C TRP A 80 -12.64 11.68 12.09
N ARG A 81 -12.35 12.34 13.22
CA ARG A 81 -13.37 12.90 14.12
C ARG A 81 -14.27 13.88 13.39
N THR A 82 -13.72 14.78 12.59
CA THR A 82 -14.50 15.76 11.84
C THR A 82 -15.38 15.09 10.78
N ALA A 83 -14.88 14.08 10.09
CA ALA A 83 -15.66 13.33 9.11
C ALA A 83 -16.83 12.55 9.76
N TRP A 84 -16.64 12.01 10.97
CA TRP A 84 -17.65 11.22 11.67
C TRP A 84 -18.62 12.04 12.53
N LEU A 85 -18.21 13.20 13.06
CA LEU A 85 -19.05 14.07 13.88
C LEU A 85 -19.74 15.17 13.07
N LYS A 86 -19.50 15.27 11.76
CA LYS A 86 -20.36 16.02 10.85
C LYS A 86 -21.65 15.22 10.60
N GLY A 87 -22.50 15.22 11.62
CA GLY A 87 -23.94 14.96 11.54
C GLY A 87 -24.69 16.24 11.87
#